data_AF-A0A3D4PF57-F1
#
_entry.id   AF-A0A3D4PF57-F1
#
_cell.length_a   1.000
_cell.length_b   1.000
_cell.length_c   1.000
_cell.angle_alpha   90.00
_cell.angle_beta   90.00
_cell.angle_gamma   90.00
#
_symmetry.space_group_name_H-M   'P 1'
#
loop_
_entity.id
_entity.type
_entity.pdbx_description
1 polymer ?
#
loop_
_entity_poly.entity_id
_entity_poly.type
_entity_poly.pdbx_seq_one_letter_code
_entity_poly.pdbx_strand_id
1 'polypeptide(L)'
;MTGKSIRYLAEYTVFRLLTAAIGCLSYRQSVLVAESIARFAFFCLPRKLTRYKVCRENLQTAFGDELDDERADRIILGMWIHLLRLIVEMIQLPRKLRREN
;
A
#
# COMPACT_ATOMS: atom_id res chain seq x y z
N MET A 1 -8.62 33.06 10.29
CA MET A 1 -7.94 31.76 10.08
C MET A 1 -6.62 32.01 9.37
N THR A 2 -5.49 31.61 9.93
CA THR A 2 -4.17 31.70 9.27
C THR A 2 -4.11 30.75 8.07
N GLY A 3 -3.31 31.08 7.03
CA GLY A 3 -3.16 30.22 5.85
C GLY A 3 -2.71 28.78 6.16
N LYS A 4 -1.92 28.59 7.23
CA LYS A 4 -1.53 27.25 7.73
C LYS A 4 -2.74 26.45 8.22
N SER A 5 -3.73 27.09 8.83
CA SER A 5 -4.94 26.44 9.34
C SER A 5 -5.82 25.93 8.20
N ILE A 6 -5.91 26.68 7.09
CA ILE A 6 -6.65 26.27 5.88
C ILE A 6 -5.97 25.06 5.23
N ARG A 7 -4.63 25.08 5.10
CA ARG A 7 -3.87 23.95 4.55
C ARG A 7 -4.11 22.67 5.35
N TYR A 8 -4.00 22.73 6.69
CA TYR A 8 -4.24 21.56 7.53
C TYR A 8 -5.68 21.06 7.46
N LEU A 9 -6.66 21.96 7.39
CA LEU A 9 -8.05 21.57 7.22
C LEU A 9 -8.28 20.87 5.87
N ALA A 10 -7.66 21.37 4.80
CA ALA A 10 -7.73 20.76 3.48
C ALA A 10 -7.08 19.38 3.46
N GLU A 11 -5.85 19.25 3.99
CA GLU A 11 -5.14 17.97 4.12
C GLU A 11 -5.96 16.95 4.92
N TYR A 12 -6.51 17.37 6.06
CA TYR A 12 -7.37 16.53 6.90
C TYR A 12 -8.64 16.09 6.16
N THR A 13 -9.29 17.01 5.45
CA THR A 13 -10.51 16.71 4.68
C THR A 13 -10.21 15.70 3.57
N VAL A 14 -9.14 15.90 2.82
CA VAL A 14 -8.69 14.96 1.78
C VAL A 14 -8.41 13.59 2.38
N PHE A 15 -7.68 13.53 3.50
CA PHE A 15 -7.38 12.26 4.17
C PHE A 15 -8.65 11.53 4.65
N ARG A 16 -9.61 12.26 5.23
CA ARG A 16 -10.91 11.70 5.63
C ARG A 16 -11.72 11.18 4.44
N LEU A 17 -11.74 11.91 3.33
CA LEU A 17 -12.46 11.48 2.13
C LEU A 17 -11.83 10.22 1.52
N LEU A 18 -10.50 10.15 1.46
CA LEU A 18 -9.78 8.97 0.97
C LEU A 18 -10.05 7.75 1.84
N THR A 19 -9.93 7.88 3.16
CA THR A 19 -10.18 6.78 4.11
C THR A 19 -11.65 6.36 4.11
N ALA A 20 -12.59 7.30 3.99
CA ALA A 20 -14.02 6.99 3.84
C ALA A 20 -14.31 6.23 2.54
N ALA A 21 -13.72 6.66 1.41
CA ALA A 21 -13.87 5.97 0.13
C ALA A 21 -13.36 4.52 0.22
N ILE A 22 -12.19 4.31 0.80
CA ILE A 22 -11.62 2.97 1.03
C ILE A 22 -12.49 2.14 1.99
N GLY A 23 -13.03 2.78 3.03
CA GLY A 23 -13.93 2.15 4.01
C GLY A 23 -15.28 1.69 3.44
N CYS A 24 -15.67 2.22 2.29
CA CYS A 24 -16.88 1.82 1.55
C CYS A 24 -16.63 0.67 0.56
N LEU A 25 -15.38 0.37 0.22
CA LEU A 25 -15.06 -0.71 -0.72
C LEU A 25 -15.38 -2.09 -0.12
N SER A 26 -15.96 -2.97 -0.95
CA SER A 26 -16.04 -4.39 -0.62
C SER A 26 -14.65 -5.02 -0.55
N TYR A 27 -14.51 -6.13 0.17
CA TYR A 27 -13.25 -6.84 0.28
C TYR A 27 -12.63 -7.20 -1.09
N ARG A 28 -13.46 -7.63 -2.07
CA ARG A 28 -12.97 -7.95 -3.43
C ARG A 28 -12.42 -6.72 -4.15
N GLN A 29 -13.09 -5.58 -4.02
CA GLN A 29 -12.62 -4.32 -4.61
C GLN A 29 -11.34 -3.84 -3.95
N SER A 30 -11.22 -3.98 -2.63
CA SER A 30 -10.01 -3.64 -1.88
C SER A 30 -8.78 -4.43 -2.36
N VAL A 31 -8.94 -5.73 -2.62
CA VAL A 31 -7.87 -6.56 -3.18
C VAL A 31 -7.48 -6.07 -4.57
N LEU A 32 -8.46 -5.82 -5.44
CA LEU A 32 -8.20 -5.36 -6.81
C LEU A 32 -7.51 -3.99 -6.84
N VAL A 33 -7.90 -3.06 -5.97
CA VAL A 33 -7.25 -1.74 -5.83
C VAL A 33 -5.82 -1.90 -5.34
N ALA A 34 -5.58 -2.72 -4.31
CA ALA A 34 -4.23 -2.97 -3.79
C ALA A 34 -3.32 -3.59 -4.86
N GLU A 35 -3.80 -4.59 -5.60
CA GLU A 35 -3.05 -5.21 -6.70
C GLU A 35 -2.74 -4.23 -7.82
N SER A 36 -3.73 -3.40 -8.19
CA SER A 36 -3.58 -2.41 -9.27
C SER A 36 -2.56 -1.34 -8.91
N ILE A 37 -2.61 -0.82 -7.67
CA ILE A 37 -1.63 0.15 -7.17
C ILE A 37 -0.24 -0.49 -7.04
N ALA A 38 -0.15 -1.74 -6.58
CA ALA A 38 1.12 -2.45 -6.47
C ALA A 38 1.80 -2.63 -7.83
N ARG A 39 1.02 -3.09 -8.83
CA ARG A 39 1.53 -3.27 -10.20
C ARG A 39 1.91 -1.92 -10.81
N PHE A 40 1.09 -0.89 -10.63
CA PHE A 40 1.44 0.45 -11.09
C PHE A 40 2.73 0.94 -10.45
N ALA A 41 2.88 0.77 -9.13
CA ALA A 41 4.11 1.17 -8.45
C ALA A 41 5.32 0.39 -8.97
N PHE A 42 5.19 -0.92 -9.17
CA PHE A 42 6.29 -1.77 -9.60
C PHE A 42 6.72 -1.52 -11.07
N PHE A 43 5.75 -1.36 -11.98
CA PHE A 43 6.03 -1.25 -13.42
C PHE A 43 6.18 0.19 -13.93
N CYS A 44 5.50 1.16 -13.31
CA CYS A 44 5.46 2.54 -13.82
C CYS A 44 6.34 3.52 -13.05
N LEU A 45 6.64 3.26 -11.77
CA LEU A 45 7.49 4.15 -10.98
C LEU A 45 8.98 3.80 -11.14
N PRO A 46 9.88 4.80 -11.14
CA PRO A 46 11.31 4.56 -11.08
C PRO A 46 11.71 3.71 -9.87
N ARG A 47 12.62 2.73 -10.08
CA ARG A 47 13.14 1.82 -9.05
C ARG A 47 13.67 2.51 -7.79
N LYS A 48 14.11 3.77 -7.90
CA LYS A 48 14.55 4.59 -6.77
C LYS A 48 13.40 4.93 -5.81
N LEU A 49 12.21 5.22 -6.35
CA LEU A 49 11.03 5.57 -5.55
C LEU A 49 10.42 4.33 -4.88
N THR A 50 10.46 3.18 -5.55
CA THR A 50 9.95 1.90 -5.00
C THR A 50 10.92 1.22 -4.04
N ARG A 51 12.07 1.84 -3.76
CA ARG A 51 13.16 1.27 -2.93
C ARG A 51 13.59 -0.12 -3.37
N TYR A 52 13.48 -0.41 -4.66
CA TYR A 52 13.74 -1.73 -5.23
C TYR A 52 15.12 -2.28 -4.82
N LYS A 53 16.17 -1.43 -4.85
CA LYS A 53 17.54 -1.83 -4.50
C LYS A 53 17.63 -2.37 -3.06
N VAL A 54 16.99 -1.70 -2.11
CA VAL A 54 16.98 -2.10 -0.70
C VAL A 54 16.25 -3.44 -0.53
N CYS A 55 15.10 -3.60 -1.20
CA CYS A 55 14.40 -4.88 -1.19
C CYS A 55 15.24 -6.00 -1.80
N ARG A 56 15.91 -5.76 -2.94
CA ARG A 56 16.78 -6.75 -3.60
C ARG A 56 17.95 -7.14 -2.71
N GLU A 57 18.60 -6.18 -2.06
CA GLU A 57 19.69 -6.43 -1.11
C GLU A 57 19.20 -7.25 0.09
N ASN A 58 18.06 -6.90 0.69
CA ASN A 58 17.47 -7.67 1.78
C ASN A 58 17.13 -9.10 1.36
N LEU A 59 16.57 -9.29 0.17
CA LEU A 59 16.28 -10.62 -0.35
C LEU A 59 17.57 -11.40 -0.64
N GLN A 60 18.60 -10.74 -1.17
CA GLN A 60 19.90 -11.37 -1.40
C GLN A 60 20.54 -11.85 -0.09
N THR A 61 20.45 -11.05 0.97
CA THR A 61 20.92 -11.46 2.30
C THR A 61 20.11 -12.63 2.86
N ALA A 62 18.81 -12.68 2.61
CA ALA A 62 17.94 -13.72 3.15
C ALA A 62 18.00 -15.05 2.39
N PHE A 63 18.10 -15.01 1.06
CA PHE A 63 17.99 -16.18 0.19
C PHE A 63 19.32 -16.59 -0.48
N GLY A 64 20.35 -15.75 -0.42
CA GLY A 64 21.68 -16.06 -0.95
C GLY A 64 21.65 -16.43 -2.44
N ASP A 65 22.37 -17.49 -2.79
CA ASP A 65 22.57 -17.92 -4.19
C ASP A 65 21.32 -18.55 -4.83
N GLU A 66 20.29 -18.88 -4.05
CA GLU A 66 19.01 -19.41 -4.56
C GLU A 66 18.10 -18.34 -5.18
N LEU A 67 18.54 -17.07 -5.17
CA LEU A 67 17.73 -15.93 -5.56
C LEU A 67 18.09 -15.43 -6.95
N ASP A 68 17.40 -15.97 -7.95
CA ASP A 68 17.38 -15.39 -9.29
C ASP A 68 16.58 -14.05 -9.33
N ASP A 69 16.81 -13.27 -10.38
CA ASP A 69 16.21 -11.94 -10.55
C ASP A 69 14.68 -12.00 -10.72
N GLU A 70 14.16 -13.01 -11.41
CA GLU A 70 12.72 -13.14 -11.62
C GLU A 70 11.99 -13.47 -10.31
N ARG A 71 12.59 -14.30 -9.46
CA ARG A 71 12.12 -14.69 -8.13
C ARG A 71 12.18 -13.48 -7.22
N ALA A 72 13.25 -12.69 -7.27
CA ALA A 72 13.32 -11.43 -6.55
C ALA A 72 12.19 -10.48 -6.97
N ASP A 73 11.95 -10.29 -8.27
CA ASP A 73 10.87 -9.43 -8.78
C ASP A 73 9.49 -9.91 -8.35
N ARG A 74 9.22 -11.22 -8.43
CA ARG A 74 7.97 -11.83 -7.95
C ARG A 74 7.76 -11.58 -6.46
N ILE A 75 8.80 -11.76 -5.65
CA ILE A 75 8.71 -11.53 -4.19
C ILE A 75 8.49 -10.05 -3.90
N ILE A 76 9.24 -9.15 -4.54
CA ILE A 76 9.11 -7.70 -4.34
C ILE A 76 7.70 -7.22 -4.74
N LEU A 77 7.17 -7.66 -5.87
CA LEU A 77 5.79 -7.36 -6.27
C LEU A 77 4.79 -7.90 -5.24
N GLY A 78 4.98 -9.14 -4.77
CA GLY A 78 4.16 -9.73 -3.70
C GLY A 78 4.18 -8.90 -2.42
N MET A 79 5.36 -8.43 -1.99
CA MET A 79 5.51 -7.55 -0.83
C MET A 79 4.71 -6.25 -0.99
N TRP A 80 4.74 -5.64 -2.18
CA TRP A 80 3.95 -4.44 -2.48
C TRP A 80 2.44 -4.70 -2.41
N ILE A 81 1.96 -5.79 -3.02
CA ILE A 81 0.55 -6.20 -2.98
C ILE A 81 0.11 -6.40 -1.52
N HIS A 82 0.90 -7.13 -0.73
CA HIS A 82 0.58 -7.40 0.66
C HIS A 82 0.60 -6.14 1.52
N LEU A 83 1.59 -5.25 1.34
CA LEU A 83 1.66 -3.97 2.06
C LEU A 83 0.42 -3.12 1.81
N LEU A 84 0.03 -2.95 0.54
CA LEU A 84 -1.14 -2.14 0.18
C LEU A 84 -2.44 -2.75 0.70
N ARG A 85 -2.54 -4.09 0.64
CA ARG A 85 -3.68 -4.81 1.20
C ARG A 85 -3.80 -4.62 2.71
N LEU A 86 -2.69 -4.73 3.45
CA LEU A 86 -2.68 -4.48 4.90
C LEU A 86 -3.12 -3.04 5.22
N ILE A 87 -2.68 -2.04 4.45
CA ILE A 87 -3.11 -0.66 4.63
C ILE A 87 -4.63 -0.53 4.46
N VAL A 88 -5.20 -1.11 3.40
CA VAL A 88 -6.65 -1.09 3.17
C VAL A 88 -7.40 -1.84 4.28
N GLU A 89 -6.90 -2.99 4.70
CA GLU A 89 -7.48 -3.79 5.78
C GLU A 89 -7.47 -3.02 7.11
N MET A 90 -6.39 -2.30 7.45
CA MET A 90 -6.32 -1.44 8.64
C MET A 90 -7.37 -0.32 8.61
N ILE A 91 -7.61 0.31 7.45
CA ILE A 91 -8.66 1.34 7.30
C ILE A 91 -10.06 0.74 7.51
N GLN A 92 -10.28 -0.49 7.04
CA GLN A 92 -11.58 -1.18 7.15
C GLN A 92 -11.81 -1.87 8.51
N LEU A 93 -10.75 -2.16 9.26
CA LEU A 93 -10.78 -2.92 10.50
C LEU A 93 -11.76 -2.36 11.55
N PRO A 94 -11.81 -1.03 11.81
CA PRO A 94 -12.72 -0.48 12.81
C PRO A 94 -14.21 -0.77 12.53
N ARG A 95 -14.59 -0.81 11.24
CA ARG A 95 -15.97 -1.13 10.83
C ARG A 95 -16.32 -2.60 11.12
N LYS A 96 -15.36 -3.52 10.98
CA LYS A 96 -15.55 -4.95 11.21
C LYS A 96 -15.49 -5.34 12.68
N LEU A 97 -14.76 -4.57 13.49
CA LEU A 97 -14.66 -4.77 14.94
C LEU A 97 -15.74 -4.00 15.73
N ARG A 98 -16.57 -3.20 15.06
CA ARG A 98 -17.67 -2.46 15.71
C ARG A 98 -18.73 -3.45 16.17
N ARG A 99 -18.72 -3.71 17.48
CA ARG A 99 -19.63 -4.60 18.22
C ARG A 99 -20.93 -3.84 18.53
N GLU A 100 -21.70 -3.48 17.49
CA GLU A 100 -23.09 -3.04 17.66
C GLU A 100 -24.00 -4.15 17.12
N ASN A 101 -24.32 -5.08 18.03
CA ASN A 101 -25.65 -5.69 18.19
C ASN A 101 -26.18 -5.18 19.53
#